data_AF-A0AAU7GJ49-F1
#
_entry.id   AF-A0AAU7GJ49-F1
#
_cell.length_a   1.000
_cell.length_b   1.000
_cell.length_c   1.000
_cell.angle_alpha   90.00
_cell.angle_beta   90.00
_cell.angle_gamma   90.00
#
_symmetry.space_group_name_H-M   'P 1'
#
loop_
_entity.id
_entity.type
_entity.pdbx_description
1 polymer ?
#
loop_
_entity_poly.entity_id
_entity_poly.type
_entity_poly.pdbx_seq_one_letter_code
_entity_poly.pdbx_strand_id
1 'polypeptide(L)' 'MTKLRRVVAVAAAAALLAGVTACSSNGSGSGSDEKVTLQYWMWDDTQVPAYQQCAADFHKANPNITI' A
#
# COMPACT_ATOMS: atom_id res chain seq x y z
N MET A 1 -29.32 -1.04 33.82
CA MET A 1 -28.27 -1.92 33.25
C MET A 1 -28.25 -1.97 31.71
N THR A 2 -29.39 -1.81 31.01
CA THR A 2 -29.47 -1.91 29.53
C THR A 2 -28.84 -0.71 28.79
N LYS A 3 -28.94 0.50 29.35
CA LYS A 3 -28.37 1.73 28.76
C LYS A 3 -26.83 1.71 28.77
N LEU A 4 -26.23 1.22 29.86
CA LEU A 4 -24.78 1.08 30.02
C LEU A 4 -24.20 0.04 29.05
N ARG A 5 -24.90 -1.07 28.83
CA ARG A 5 -24.53 -2.10 27.84
C ARG A 5 -24.54 -1.57 26.40
N ARG A 6 -25.50 -0.71 26.05
CA ARG A 6 -25.57 -0.08 24.72
C ARG A 6 -24.41 0.90 24.50
N VAL A 7 -24.05 1.68 25.51
CA VAL A 7 -22.91 2.61 25.43
C VAL A 7 -21.58 1.87 25.24
N VAL A 8 -21.37 0.78 25.98
CA VAL A 8 -20.14 -0.04 25.86
C VAL A 8 -20.06 -0.71 24.48
N ALA A 9 -21.17 -1.22 23.95
CA ALA A 9 -21.20 -1.84 22.62
C ALA A 9 -20.86 -0.85 21.50
N VAL A 10 -21.35 0.40 21.59
CA VAL A 10 -21.06 1.45 20.59
C VAL A 10 -19.60 1.88 20.67
N ALA A 11 -19.04 2.02 21.87
CA ALA A 11 -17.63 2.39 22.06
C ALA A 11 -16.67 1.31 21.52
N ALA A 12 -16.99 0.03 21.73
CA ALA A 12 -16.18 -1.08 21.21
C ALA A 12 -16.20 -1.15 19.67
N ALA A 13 -17.36 -0.92 19.05
CA ALA A 13 -17.47 -0.87 17.59
C ALA A 13 -16.68 0.30 16.98
N ALA A 14 -16.70 1.47 17.62
CA ALA A 14 -15.92 2.63 17.19
C ALA A 14 -14.40 2.39 17.29
N ALA A 15 -13.93 1.70 18.33
CA ALA A 15 -12.52 1.35 18.49
C ALA A 15 -12.03 0.36 17.42
N LEU A 16 -12.86 -0.60 17.02
CA LEU A 16 -12.54 -1.54 15.93
C LEU A 16 -12.47 -0.83 14.57
N LEU A 17 -13.36 0.14 14.32
CA LEU A 17 -13.36 0.95 13.11
C LEU A 17 -12.17 1.93 13.05
N ALA A 18 -11.68 2.42 14.19
CA ALA A 18 -10.46 3.23 14.24
C ALA A 18 -9.17 2.39 14.10
N GLY A 19 -9.20 1.11 14.46
CA GLY A 19 -8.06 0.21 14.28
C GLY A 19 -7.76 -0.12 12.82
N VAL A 20 -8.78 -0.21 11.95
CA VAL A 20 -8.59 -0.51 10.53
C VAL A 20 -8.03 0.67 9.72
N THR A 21 -8.16 1.91 10.19
CA THR A 21 -7.54 3.07 9.54
C THR A 21 -6.01 3.11 9.73
N ALA A 22 -5.47 2.38 10.71
CA ALA A 22 -4.03 2.31 10.95
C ALA A 22 -3.28 1.43 9.93
N CYS A 23 -3.97 0.52 9.23
CA CYS A 23 -3.37 -0.24 8.12
C CYS A 23 -3.17 0.60 6.84
N SER A 24 -3.63 1.85 6.85
CA SER A 24 -3.45 2.83 5.76
C SER A 24 -2.44 3.92 6.14
N SER A 25 -1.41 3.60 6.93
CA SER A 25 -0.22 4.45 7.00
C SER A 25 0.63 4.29 5.74
N ASN A 26 0.02 4.40 4.56
CA ASN A 26 0.77 4.66 3.35
C ASN A 26 1.02 6.16 3.38
N GLY A 27 2.19 6.55 3.87
CA GLY A 27 2.60 7.95 3.97
C GLY A 27 2.19 8.66 2.69
N SER A 28 1.36 9.70 2.85
CA SER A 28 1.03 10.61 1.77
C SER A 28 2.33 11.30 1.36
N GLY A 29 3.09 10.65 0.48
CA GLY A 29 4.11 11.29 -0.31
C GLY A 29 3.39 12.35 -1.11
N SER A 30 3.43 13.59 -0.59
CA SER A 30 3.12 14.78 -1.37
C SER A 30 3.81 14.61 -2.71
N GLY A 31 3.07 14.72 -3.82
CA GLY A 31 3.56 14.46 -5.17
C GLY A 31 4.74 15.37 -5.53
N SER A 32 5.92 14.99 -5.08
CA SER A 32 7.19 15.42 -5.62
C SER A 32 7.46 14.57 -6.85
N ASP A 33 8.01 15.18 -7.90
CA ASP A 33 8.68 14.49 -9.01
C ASP A 33 9.92 13.70 -8.55
N GLU A 34 9.87 13.15 -7.33
CA GLU A 34 10.94 12.44 -6.68
C GLU A 34 11.17 11.12 -7.38
N LYS A 35 12.44 10.81 -7.60
CA LYS A 35 12.84 9.56 -8.22
C LYS A 35 12.62 8.43 -7.23
N VAL A 36 11.81 7.45 -7.63
CA VAL A 36 11.50 6.26 -6.84
C VAL A 36 12.22 5.06 -7.45
N THR A 37 12.91 4.30 -6.62
CA THR A 37 13.48 3.00 -7.02
C THR A 37 12.77 1.90 -6.26
N LEU A 38 12.17 0.98 -6.98
CA LEU A 38 11.56 -0.24 -6.46
C LEU A 38 12.58 -1.37 -6.57
N GLN A 39 12.65 -2.23 -5.56
CA GLN A 39 13.45 -3.45 -5.63
C GLN A 39 12.51 -4.61 -5.94
N TYR A 40 12.63 -5.18 -7.14
CA TYR A 40 11.75 -6.26 -7.58
C TYR A 40 12.47 -7.61 -7.63
N TRP A 41 11.99 -8.58 -6.84
CA TRP A 41 12.63 -9.89 -6.69
C TRP A 41 11.68 -11.00 -7.14
N MET A 42 12.28 -12.06 -7.67
CA MET A 42 11.56 -13.14 -8.34
C MET A 42 12.05 -14.46 -7.73
N TRP A 43 11.12 -15.41 -7.55
CA TRP A 43 11.43 -16.73 -7.01
C TRP A 43 11.93 -17.72 -8.08
N ASP A 44 11.69 -17.39 -9.35
CA ASP A 44 12.02 -18.18 -10.53
C ASP A 44 12.68 -17.26 -11.57
N ASP A 45 13.90 -17.61 -11.97
CA ASP A 45 14.75 -16.82 -12.86
C ASP A 45 14.32 -16.90 -14.32
N THR A 46 13.58 -17.95 -14.70
CA THR A 46 13.08 -18.12 -16.06
C THR A 46 12.10 -17.02 -16.46
N GLN A 47 11.49 -16.34 -15.48
CA GLN A 47 10.59 -15.21 -15.70
C GLN A 47 11.34 -13.90 -15.97
N VAL A 48 12.62 -13.78 -15.59
CA VAL A 48 13.38 -12.52 -15.67
C VAL A 48 13.38 -11.93 -17.08
N PRO A 49 13.66 -12.71 -18.17
CA PRO A 49 13.72 -12.15 -19.51
C PRO A 49 12.38 -11.57 -19.98
N ALA A 50 11.27 -12.22 -19.64
CA ALA A 50 9.94 -11.72 -19.99
C ALA A 50 9.60 -10.46 -19.18
N TYR A 51 9.97 -10.43 -17.90
CA TYR A 51 9.64 -9.32 -17.00
C TYR A 51 10.46 -8.06 -17.27
N GLN A 52 11.65 -8.18 -17.85
CA GLN A 52 12.47 -7.03 -18.25
C GLN A 52 11.71 -6.10 -19.23
N GLN A 53 10.96 -6.67 -20.18
CA GLN A 53 10.15 -5.89 -21.09
C GLN A 53 9.04 -5.14 -20.34
N CYS A 54 8.36 -5.82 -19.41
CA CYS A 54 7.34 -5.18 -18.57
C CYS A 54 7.92 -4.02 -17.73
N ALA A 55 9.12 -4.19 -17.16
CA ALA A 55 9.80 -3.13 -16.40
C ALA A 55 10.16 -1.94 -17.30
N ALA A 56 10.62 -2.18 -18.52
CA ALA A 56 10.92 -1.12 -19.49
C ALA A 56 9.66 -0.33 -19.89
N ASP A 57 8.58 -1.03 -20.21
CA ASP A 57 7.30 -0.40 -20.58
C ASP A 57 6.71 0.40 -19.41
N PHE A 58 6.84 -0.13 -18.19
CA PHE A 58 6.45 0.58 -16.98
C PHE A 58 7.27 1.85 -16.77
N HIS A 59 8.59 1.81 -16.91
CA HIS A 59 9.45 2.99 -16.77
C HIS A 59 9.13 4.06 -17.83
N LYS A 60 8.84 3.63 -19.07
CA LYS A 60 8.42 4.55 -20.14
C LYS A 60 7.13 5.30 -19.79
N ALA A 61 6.17 4.61 -19.19
CA ALA A 61 4.93 5.22 -18.72
C ALA A 61 5.10 6.03 -17.43
N ASN A 62 6.11 5.70 -16.62
CA ASN A 62 6.39 6.29 -15.31
C ASN A 62 7.87 6.68 -15.20
N PRO A 63 8.32 7.76 -15.88
CA PRO A 63 9.75 8.09 -15.99
C PRO A 63 10.41 8.50 -14.66
N ASN A 64 9.61 8.70 -13.62
CA ASN A 64 10.10 8.97 -12.26
C ASN A 64 10.29 7.70 -11.42
N ILE A 65 9.91 6.53 -11.92
CA ILE A 65 9.98 5.26 -11.19
C ILE A 65 10.87 4.26 -11.94
N THR A 66 11.84 3.69 -11.24
CA THR A 66 12.71 2.61 -11.72
C THR A 66 12.41 1.34 -10.92
N ILE A 67 12.43 0.18 -11.58
CA ILE A 67 12.14 -1.15 -11.01
C ILE A 67 13.40 -2.00 -11.03
#